data_AF-A0A1C5X852-F1
#
_entry.id   AF-A0A1C5X852-F1
#
_cell.length_a   1.000
_cell.length_b   1.000
_cell.length_c   1.000
_cell.angle_alpha   90.00
_cell.angle_beta   90.00
_cell.angle_gamma   90.00
#
_symmetry.space_group_name_H-M   'P 1'
#
loop_
_entity.id
_entity.type
_entity.pdbx_description
1 polymer ?
#
loop_
_entity_poly.entity_id
_entity_poly.type
_entity_poly.pdbx_seq_one_letter_code
_entity_poly.pdbx_strand_id
1 'polypeptide(L)'
;MWIRHVFLGLAGLTAGAAVAGGTFAFLIMLNIIPRMIGKTKTAARICLYENMIVLGGIGGNLLSVFLMMRIPLGHIFLGVYGICAGLFVGCVAVALAEILKTFPVIFRRTKVKVGLWVILWFMALGKTAGSLFYFIRRLSDS
;
A
#
# COMPACT_ATOMS: atom_id res chain seq x y z
N MET A 1 17.92 33.41 -3.50
CA MET A 1 18.61 32.10 -3.32
C MET A 1 18.09 31.33 -2.10
N TRP A 2 18.01 31.94 -0.91
CA TRP A 2 17.52 31.29 0.32
C TRP A 2 16.03 30.92 0.33
N ILE A 3 15.17 31.79 -0.20
CA ILE A 3 13.71 31.53 -0.27
C ILE A 3 13.39 30.22 -1.01
N ARG A 4 14.17 29.90 -2.05
CA ARG A 4 14.02 28.66 -2.83
C ARG A 4 14.36 27.44 -1.97
N HIS A 5 15.43 27.51 -1.17
CA HIS A 5 15.85 26.38 -0.32
C HIS A 5 14.86 26.15 0.82
N VAL A 6 14.32 27.23 1.42
CA VAL A 6 13.27 27.13 2.43
C VAL A 6 11.99 26.53 1.83
N PHE A 7 11.60 26.96 0.64
CA PHE A 7 10.42 26.41 -0.04
C PHE A 7 10.59 24.95 -0.43
N LEU A 8 11.76 24.56 -0.97
CA LEU A 8 12.08 23.16 -1.25
C LEU A 8 12.12 22.31 0.03
N GLY A 9 12.64 22.84 1.13
CA GLY A 9 12.63 22.17 2.43
C GLY A 9 11.22 21.93 2.96
N LEU A 10 10.34 22.94 2.86
CA LEU A 10 8.94 22.82 3.25
C LEU A 10 8.17 21.83 2.34
N ALA A 11 8.38 21.90 1.02
CA ALA A 11 7.80 20.96 0.08
C ALA A 11 8.27 19.52 0.35
N GLY A 12 9.55 19.33 0.66
CA GLY A 12 10.10 18.03 1.07
C GLY A 12 9.48 17.50 2.37
N LEU A 13 9.32 18.36 3.38
CA LEU A 13 8.69 18.01 4.66
C LEU A 13 7.22 17.60 4.50
N THR A 14 6.45 18.38 3.75
CA THR A 14 5.02 18.10 3.50
C THR A 14 4.84 16.83 2.66
N ALA A 15 5.66 16.64 1.63
CA ALA A 15 5.68 15.41 0.84
C ALA A 15 6.07 14.19 1.69
N GLY A 16 7.11 14.31 2.52
CA GLY A 16 7.55 13.26 3.43
C GLY A 16 6.46 12.86 4.44
N ALA A 17 5.81 13.84 5.05
CA ALA A 17 4.68 13.60 5.97
C ALA A 17 3.50 12.92 5.27
N ALA A 18 3.17 13.34 4.05
CA ALA A 18 2.10 12.72 3.26
C ALA A 18 2.42 11.26 2.90
N VAL A 19 3.66 10.95 2.51
CA VAL A 19 4.09 9.58 2.19
C VAL A 19 4.11 8.69 3.44
N ALA A 20 4.63 9.19 4.57
CA ALA A 20 4.63 8.45 5.84
C ALA A 20 3.20 8.13 6.31
N GLY A 21 2.30 9.12 6.29
CA GLY A 21 0.89 8.90 6.60
C GLY A 21 0.21 7.94 5.63
N GLY A 22 0.47 8.08 4.33
CA GLY A 22 -0.11 7.24 3.28
C GLY A 22 0.30 5.77 3.39
N THR A 23 1.59 5.50 3.64
CA THR A 23 2.11 4.14 3.84
C THR A 23 1.52 3.47 5.08
N PHE A 24 1.44 4.16 6.20
CA PHE A 24 0.77 3.64 7.41
C PHE A 24 -0.71 3.37 7.18
N ALA A 25 -1.43 4.34 6.59
CA ALA A 25 -2.85 4.18 6.28
C ALA A 25 -3.11 2.98 5.36
N PHE A 26 -2.25 2.80 4.35
CA PHE A 26 -2.33 1.66 3.43
C PHE A 26 -2.15 0.31 4.15
N LEU A 27 -1.13 0.18 5.00
CA LEU A 27 -0.85 -1.06 5.74
C LEU A 27 -1.99 -1.45 6.70
N ILE A 28 -2.63 -0.46 7.32
CA ILE A 28 -3.77 -0.65 8.24
C ILE A 28 -5.05 -0.96 7.45
N MET A 29 -5.35 -0.23 6.37
CA MET A 29 -6.53 -0.45 5.52
C MET A 29 -6.56 -1.85 4.91
N LEU A 30 -5.42 -2.35 4.44
CA LEU A 30 -5.30 -3.72 3.96
C LEU A 30 -5.36 -4.76 5.08
N ASN A 31 -5.52 -4.37 6.33
CA ASN A 31 -5.54 -5.28 7.48
C ASN A 31 -4.31 -6.19 7.60
N ILE A 32 -3.15 -5.79 7.03
CA ILE A 32 -1.92 -6.59 7.12
C ILE A 32 -1.41 -6.59 8.56
N ILE A 33 -1.24 -5.41 9.14
CA ILE A 33 -0.76 -5.23 10.52
C ILE A 33 -1.73 -5.85 11.54
N PRO A 34 -3.03 -5.50 11.57
CA PRO A 34 -3.94 -6.06 12.58
C PRO A 34 -4.06 -7.59 12.48
N ARG A 35 -3.95 -8.17 11.26
CA ARG A 35 -3.93 -9.62 11.09
C ARG A 35 -2.69 -10.27 11.68
N MET A 36 -1.51 -9.66 11.47
CA MET A 36 -0.26 -10.16 12.06
C MET A 36 -0.31 -10.09 13.59
N ILE A 37 -0.76 -8.96 14.15
CA ILE A 37 -0.93 -8.78 15.60
C ILE A 37 -1.89 -9.82 16.16
N GLY A 38 -3.02 -10.06 15.47
CA GLY A 38 -4.02 -11.05 15.87
C GLY A 38 -3.50 -12.49 15.83
N LYS A 39 -2.70 -12.86 14.83
CA LYS A 39 -2.10 -14.20 14.73
C LYS A 39 -1.01 -14.47 15.76
N THR A 40 -0.17 -13.48 16.03
CA THR A 40 0.94 -13.60 17.01
C THR A 40 0.45 -13.39 18.46
N LYS A 41 -0.85 -13.10 18.67
CA LYS A 41 -1.47 -12.80 19.98
C LYS A 41 -0.69 -11.78 20.81
N THR A 42 0.03 -10.89 20.14
CA THR A 42 0.96 -9.94 20.77
C THR A 42 0.41 -8.52 20.60
N ALA A 43 -0.81 -8.29 21.12
CA ALA A 43 -1.44 -6.98 21.09
C ALA A 43 -0.72 -5.95 21.97
N ALA A 44 0.02 -6.39 22.99
CA ALA A 44 0.76 -5.51 23.89
C ALA A 44 2.02 -4.86 23.25
N ARG A 45 2.49 -5.36 22.08
CA ARG A 45 3.74 -4.87 21.44
C ARG A 45 3.49 -4.12 20.13
N ILE A 46 2.43 -3.31 20.06
CA ILE A 46 2.12 -2.48 18.87
C ILE A 46 3.28 -1.54 18.51
N CYS A 47 3.91 -0.92 19.52
CA CYS A 47 5.05 -0.01 19.34
C CYS A 47 6.25 -0.68 18.62
N LEU A 48 6.46 -1.99 18.83
CA LEU A 48 7.54 -2.72 18.14
C LEU A 48 7.23 -2.93 16.66
N TYR A 49 5.98 -3.21 16.31
CA TYR A 49 5.57 -3.29 14.90
C TYR A 49 5.70 -1.94 14.21
N GLU A 50 5.30 -0.86 14.87
CA GLU A 50 5.45 0.51 14.37
C GLU A 50 6.91 0.84 14.09
N ASN A 51 7.81 0.57 15.04
CA ASN A 51 9.24 0.80 14.87
C ASN A 51 9.83 -0.05 13.73
N MET A 52 9.39 -1.29 13.54
CA MET A 52 9.82 -2.12 12.41
C MET A 52 9.36 -1.54 11.06
N ILE A 53 8.14 -0.98 10.98
CA ILE A 53 7.63 -0.33 9.77
C ILE A 53 8.42 0.95 9.48
N VAL A 54 8.68 1.76 10.50
CA VAL A 54 9.48 2.98 10.38
C VAL A 54 10.90 2.64 9.92
N LEU A 55 11.55 1.64 10.52
CA LEU A 55 12.87 1.16 10.11
C LEU A 55 12.88 0.66 8.65
N GLY A 56 11.85 -0.09 8.25
CA GLY A 56 11.69 -0.54 6.86
C GLY A 56 11.50 0.61 5.88
N GLY A 57 10.71 1.63 6.25
CA GLY A 57 10.49 2.83 5.44
C GLY A 57 11.76 3.67 5.29
N ILE A 58 12.50 3.89 6.38
CA ILE A 58 13.80 4.60 6.36
C ILE A 58 14.80 3.82 5.52
N GLY A 59 14.92 2.51 5.73
CA GLY A 59 15.83 1.64 4.97
C GLY A 59 15.50 1.60 3.48
N GLY A 60 14.22 1.44 3.12
CA GLY A 60 13.76 1.47 1.73
C GLY A 60 13.98 2.81 1.04
N ASN A 61 13.74 3.93 1.75
CA ASN A 61 14.01 5.26 1.24
C ASN A 61 15.52 5.48 1.01
N LEU A 62 16.35 5.04 1.96
CA LEU A 62 17.80 5.12 1.83
C LEU A 62 18.31 4.30 0.64
N LEU A 63 17.81 3.09 0.44
CA LEU A 63 18.11 2.26 -0.73
C LEU A 63 17.68 2.90 -2.05
N SER A 64 16.51 3.53 -2.08
CA SER A 64 15.99 4.21 -3.28
C SER A 64 16.84 5.43 -3.65
N VAL A 65 17.37 6.16 -2.67
CA VAL A 65 18.18 7.37 -2.90
C VAL A 65 19.64 7.05 -3.19
N PHE A 66 20.22 6.06 -2.50
CA PHE A 66 21.64 5.68 -2.62
C PHE A 66 21.88 4.54 -3.62
N LEU A 67 21.09 4.45 -4.69
CA LEU A 67 21.20 3.42 -5.72
C LEU A 67 22.56 3.40 -6.45
N MET A 68 23.31 4.51 -6.36
CA MET A 68 24.60 4.70 -7.05
C MET A 68 25.82 4.13 -6.30
N MET A 69 25.66 3.73 -5.03
CA MET A 69 26.75 3.12 -4.25
C MET A 69 26.80 1.62 -4.54
N ARG A 70 27.87 1.14 -5.17
CA ARG A 70 28.05 -0.29 -5.50
C ARG A 70 28.26 -1.08 -4.21
N ILE A 71 27.18 -1.59 -3.63
CA ILE A 71 27.23 -2.46 -2.44
C ILE A 71 27.81 -3.82 -2.85
N PRO A 72 28.96 -4.26 -2.31
CA PRO A 72 29.62 -5.53 -2.66
C PRO A 72 28.85 -6.78 -2.20
N LEU A 73 27.81 -6.62 -1.38
CA LEU A 73 26.90 -7.69 -0.90
C LEU A 73 25.57 -7.75 -1.67
N GLY A 74 25.54 -7.24 -2.92
CA GLY A 74 24.32 -7.07 -3.70
C GLY A 74 23.46 -8.34 -3.86
N HIS A 75 24.05 -9.52 -4.08
CA HIS A 75 23.28 -10.74 -4.36
C HIS A 75 22.53 -11.29 -3.14
N ILE A 76 23.17 -11.31 -1.97
CA ILE A 76 22.52 -11.76 -0.72
C ILE A 76 21.42 -10.77 -0.33
N PHE A 77 21.71 -9.47 -0.43
CA PHE A 77 20.74 -8.43 -0.11
C PHE A 77 19.53 -8.47 -1.04
N LEU A 78 19.74 -8.71 -2.34
CA LEU A 78 18.67 -8.86 -3.33
C LEU A 78 17.83 -10.11 -3.05
N GLY A 79 18.45 -11.21 -2.63
CA GLY A 79 17.75 -12.44 -2.22
C GLY A 79 16.85 -12.21 -1.00
N VAL A 80 17.38 -11.58 0.05
CA VAL A 80 16.61 -11.22 1.26
C VAL A 80 15.48 -10.25 0.92
N TYR A 81 15.76 -9.22 0.12
CA TYR A 81 14.75 -8.26 -0.33
C TYR A 81 13.65 -8.96 -1.13
N GLY A 82 14.00 -9.89 -2.02
CA GLY A 82 13.04 -10.68 -2.79
C GLY A 82 12.13 -11.52 -1.91
N ILE A 83 12.67 -12.16 -0.87
CA ILE A 83 11.88 -12.92 0.11
C ILE A 83 10.94 -11.98 0.88
N CYS A 84 11.43 -10.84 1.37
CA CYS A 84 10.60 -9.86 2.07
C CYS A 84 9.47 -9.32 1.19
N ALA A 85 9.77 -9.01 -0.07
CA ALA A 85 8.77 -8.56 -1.05
C ALA A 85 7.73 -9.66 -1.32
N GLY A 86 8.17 -10.91 -1.46
CA GLY A 86 7.28 -12.06 -1.62
C GLY A 86 6.33 -12.26 -0.43
N LEU A 87 6.85 -12.18 0.80
CA LEU A 87 6.05 -12.26 2.02
C LEU A 87 5.02 -11.12 2.08
N PHE A 88 5.44 -9.90 1.75
CA PHE A 88 4.55 -8.75 1.73
C PHE A 88 3.42 -8.92 0.71
N VAL A 89 3.73 -9.29 -0.53
CA VAL A 89 2.73 -9.54 -1.58
C VAL A 89 1.81 -10.70 -1.19
N GLY A 90 2.33 -11.75 -0.55
CA GLY A 90 1.54 -12.84 0.00
C GLY A 90 0.53 -12.36 1.05
N CYS A 91 0.95 -11.50 1.98
CA CYS A 91 0.05 -10.90 2.97
C CYS A 91 -1.03 -10.02 2.31
N VAL A 92 -0.66 -9.22 1.30
CA VAL A 92 -1.61 -8.41 0.51
C VAL A 92 -2.64 -9.30 -0.19
N ALA A 93 -2.20 -10.40 -0.80
CA ALA A 93 -3.10 -11.33 -1.50
C ALA A 93 -4.10 -11.99 -0.54
N VAL A 94 -3.65 -12.44 0.64
CA VAL A 94 -4.53 -13.00 1.68
C VAL A 94 -5.50 -11.96 2.23
N ALA A 95 -5.04 -10.74 2.46
CA ALA A 95 -5.88 -9.62 2.87
C ALA A 95 -6.98 -9.34 1.84
N LEU A 96 -6.62 -9.28 0.56
CA LEU A 96 -7.57 -9.08 -0.52
C LEU A 96 -8.59 -10.22 -0.58
N ALA A 97 -8.14 -11.47 -0.43
CA ALA A 97 -9.02 -12.63 -0.40
C ALA A 97 -10.04 -12.57 0.74
N GLU A 98 -9.67 -12.07 1.92
CA GLU A 98 -10.62 -11.93 3.04
C GLU A 98 -11.66 -10.84 2.77
N ILE A 99 -11.25 -9.71 2.20
CA ILE A 99 -12.16 -8.63 1.81
C ILE A 99 -13.12 -9.15 0.74
N LEU A 100 -12.61 -9.86 -0.28
CA LEU A 100 -13.39 -10.52 -1.33
C LEU A 100 -14.42 -11.51 -0.77
N LYS A 101 -14.04 -12.29 0.24
CA LYS A 101 -14.95 -13.22 0.93
C LYS A 101 -16.01 -12.49 1.76
N THR A 102 -15.72 -11.28 2.23
CA THR A 102 -16.64 -10.50 3.07
C THR A 102 -17.74 -9.83 2.23
N PHE A 103 -17.45 -9.43 0.98
CA PHE A 103 -18.47 -8.86 0.09
C PHE A 103 -19.77 -9.69 0.00
N PRO A 104 -19.75 -10.99 -0.39
CA PRO A 104 -20.99 -11.77 -0.49
C PRO A 104 -21.71 -11.94 0.85
N VAL A 105 -20.97 -11.93 1.98
CA VAL A 105 -21.56 -11.99 3.32
C VAL A 105 -22.36 -10.72 3.61
N ILE A 106 -21.82 -9.54 3.29
CA ILE A 106 -22.52 -8.26 3.47
C ILE A 106 -23.81 -8.25 2.64
N PHE A 107 -23.75 -8.67 1.37
CA PHE A 107 -24.95 -8.72 0.51
C PHE A 107 -26.03 -9.69 1.02
N ARG A 108 -25.63 -10.83 1.60
CA ARG A 108 -26.58 -11.75 2.24
C ARG A 108 -27.21 -11.15 3.49
N ARG A 109 -26.48 -10.35 4.28
CA ARG A 109 -26.99 -9.66 5.48
C ARG A 109 -27.97 -8.53 5.13
N THR A 110 -27.76 -7.84 4.01
CA THR A 110 -28.67 -6.77 3.52
C THR A 110 -29.95 -7.33 2.86
N LYS A 111 -30.17 -8.65 2.87
CA LYS A 111 -31.32 -9.35 2.23
C LYS A 111 -31.50 -9.07 0.73
N VAL A 112 -30.45 -8.64 0.03
CA VAL A 112 -30.46 -8.50 -1.43
C VAL A 112 -30.24 -9.89 -2.04
N LYS A 113 -31.33 -10.65 -2.23
CA LYS A 113 -31.28 -12.05 -2.69
C LYS A 113 -31.03 -12.21 -4.20
N VAL A 114 -31.26 -11.17 -5.01
CA VAL A 114 -31.15 -11.22 -6.47
C VAL A 114 -30.55 -9.89 -6.93
N GLY A 115 -29.29 -9.88 -7.37
CA GLY A 115 -28.63 -8.65 -7.82
C GLY A 115 -27.12 -8.57 -7.63
N LEU A 116 -26.47 -9.58 -7.01
CA LEU A 116 -25.02 -9.56 -6.80
C LEU A 116 -24.24 -9.36 -8.11
N TRP A 117 -24.64 -10.08 -9.16
CA TRP A 117 -24.06 -9.95 -10.49
C TRP A 117 -24.22 -8.54 -11.06
N VAL A 118 -25.39 -7.91 -10.86
CA VAL A 118 -25.67 -6.56 -11.34
C VAL A 118 -24.77 -5.53 -10.67
N ILE A 119 -24.58 -5.62 -9.35
CA ILE A 119 -23.71 -4.71 -8.60
C ILE A 119 -22.25 -4.88 -9.02
N LEU A 120 -21.80 -6.12 -9.24
CA LEU A 120 -20.46 -6.39 -9.77
C LEU A 120 -20.27 -5.77 -11.16
N TRP A 121 -21.27 -5.88 -12.03
CA TRP A 121 -21.27 -5.26 -13.36
C TRP A 121 -21.19 -3.73 -13.29
N PHE A 122 -21.95 -3.08 -12.42
CA PHE A 122 -21.87 -1.63 -12.22
C PHE A 122 -20.51 -1.19 -11.67
N MET A 123 -19.93 -1.94 -10.74
CA MET A 123 -18.61 -1.65 -10.19
C MET A 123 -17.51 -1.82 -11.24
N ALA A 124 -17.59 -2.88 -12.07
CA ALA A 124 -16.69 -3.10 -13.18
C ALA A 124 -16.83 -1.98 -14.23
N LEU A 125 -18.05 -1.65 -14.66
CA LEU A 125 -18.31 -0.54 -15.59
C LEU A 125 -17.80 0.79 -15.06
N GLY A 126 -17.99 1.09 -13.78
CA GLY A 126 -17.46 2.31 -13.16
C GLY A 126 -15.93 2.39 -13.23
N LYS A 127 -15.23 1.28 -12.94
CA LYS A 127 -13.77 1.22 -13.09
C LYS A 127 -13.31 1.34 -14.54
N THR A 128 -13.99 0.67 -15.47
CA THR A 128 -13.67 0.73 -16.89
C THR A 128 -13.94 2.13 -17.46
N ALA A 129 -15.05 2.77 -17.11
CA ALA A 129 -15.34 4.13 -17.54
C ALA A 129 -14.31 5.13 -16.98
N GLY A 130 -13.91 4.97 -15.72
CA GLY A 130 -12.86 5.78 -15.11
C GLY A 130 -11.49 5.61 -15.80
N SER A 131 -11.09 4.38 -16.14
CA SER A 131 -9.83 4.14 -16.85
C SER A 131 -9.88 4.67 -18.28
N LEU A 132 -11.02 4.51 -18.96
CA LEU A 132 -11.22 5.02 -20.33
C LEU A 132 -11.19 6.55 -20.36
N PHE A 133 -11.84 7.22 -19.40
CA PHE A 133 -11.79 8.68 -19.27
C PHE A 133 -10.37 9.19 -19.02
N TYR A 134 -9.62 8.53 -18.13
CA TYR A 134 -8.22 8.85 -17.89
C TYR A 134 -7.39 8.73 -19.17
N PHE A 135 -7.61 7.66 -19.96
CA PHE A 135 -6.88 7.42 -21.19
C PHE A 135 -7.20 8.44 -22.29
N ILE A 136 -8.49 8.76 -22.49
CA ILE A 136 -8.93 9.78 -23.45
C ILE A 136 -8.36 11.16 -23.08
N ARG A 137 -8.38 11.51 -21.79
CA ARG A 137 -7.80 12.78 -21.32
C ARG A 137 -6.28 12.82 -21.52
N ARG A 138 -5.58 11.71 -21.29
CA ARG A 138 -4.14 11.59 -21.53
C ARG A 138 -3.79 11.71 -23.03
N LEU A 139 -4.65 11.21 -23.92
CA LEU A 139 -4.49 11.32 -25.37
C LEU A 139 -4.79 12.71 -25.93
N SER A 140 -5.74 13.43 -25.32
CA SER A 140 -6.12 14.79 -25.75
C SER A 140 -5.12 15.88 -25.33
N ASP A 141 -4.20 15.57 -24.40
CA ASP A 141 -3.17 16.47 -23.87
C ASP A 141 -1.83 16.34 -24.65
N SER A 142 -1.78 15.48 -25.69
CA SER A 142 -0.63 15.27 -26.58
C SER A 142 -0.87 15.83 -27.97
#